data_AF-A0A820HCS9-F1
#
_entry.id   AF-A0A820HCS9-F1
#
_cell.length_a   1.000
_cell.length_b   1.000
_cell.length_c   1.000
_cell.angle_alpha   90.00
_cell.angle_beta   90.00
_cell.angle_gamma   90.00
#
_symmetry.space_group_name_H-M   'P 1'
#
loop_
_entity.id
_entity.type
_entity.pdbx_description
1 polymer ?
#
loop_
_entity_poly.entity_id
_entity_poly.type
_entity_poly.pdbx_seq_one_letter_code
_entity_poly.pdbx_strand_id
1 'polypeptide(L)'
;MEKLRRRLLESATKQSDFVETFTAIDREFDKKHNGQIDLSEFLQQLRPPMSERRQKAISNLFDSIDVNEDDQITIMDLKTKFADQLKPTKRRSSQNIDDALRHFLNKFNTPGQHDGIIDRAEFFGSCSMLSATIKEDIYFEHVLRSLFDFRL
;
A
#
# COMPACT_ATOMS: atom_id res chain seq x y z
N MET A 1 -30.59 -45.02 19.74
CA MET A 1 -30.57 -44.52 18.34
C MET A 1 -30.60 -42.99 18.24
N GLU A 2 -31.39 -42.29 19.06
CA GLU A 2 -31.54 -40.82 18.98
C GLU A 2 -30.27 -40.02 19.33
N LYS A 3 -29.49 -40.45 20.34
CA LYS A 3 -28.18 -39.85 20.65
C LYS A 3 -27.17 -39.95 19.50
N LEU A 4 -27.19 -41.04 18.72
CA LEU A 4 -26.29 -41.24 17.58
C LEU A 4 -26.69 -40.34 16.41
N ARG A 5 -27.99 -40.27 16.11
CA ARG A 5 -28.55 -39.36 15.09
C ARG A 5 -28.20 -37.90 15.38
N ARG A 6 -28.33 -37.47 16.65
CA ARG A 6 -27.98 -36.12 17.08
C ARG A 6 -26.50 -35.80 16.87
N ARG A 7 -25.60 -36.72 17.24
CA ARG A 7 -24.15 -36.55 17.03
C ARG A 7 -23.75 -36.48 15.55
N LEU A 8 -24.38 -37.30 14.70
CA LEU A 8 -24.16 -37.26 13.26
C LEU A 8 -24.63 -35.94 12.65
N LEU A 9 -25.80 -35.44 13.10
CA LEU A 9 -26.32 -34.15 12.65
C LEU A 9 -25.39 -33.01 13.07
N GLU A 10 -24.97 -32.97 14.35
CA GLU A 10 -24.03 -31.97 14.88
C GLU A 10 -22.68 -31.98 14.13
N SER A 11 -22.16 -33.16 13.79
CA SER A 11 -20.92 -33.31 13.01
C SER A 11 -21.08 -32.81 11.58
N ALA A 12 -22.21 -33.12 10.92
CA ALA A 12 -22.49 -32.69 9.56
C ALA A 12 -22.69 -31.17 9.48
N THR A 13 -23.39 -30.55 10.44
CA THR A 13 -23.51 -29.08 10.52
C THR A 13 -22.16 -28.41 10.72
N LYS A 14 -21.31 -28.90 11.65
CA LYS A 14 -19.97 -28.33 11.85
C LYS A 14 -19.11 -28.41 10.60
N GLN A 15 -19.25 -29.49 9.83
CA GLN A 15 -18.50 -29.65 8.58
C GLN A 15 -19.03 -28.72 7.48
N SER A 16 -20.35 -28.50 7.40
CA SER A 16 -20.96 -27.51 6.50
C SER A 16 -20.52 -26.09 6.86
N ASP A 17 -20.62 -25.71 8.14
CA ASP A 17 -20.20 -24.39 8.63
C ASP A 17 -18.70 -24.16 8.39
N PHE A 18 -17.87 -25.19 8.56
CA PHE A 18 -16.43 -25.11 8.28
C PHE A 18 -16.16 -24.88 6.78
N VAL A 19 -16.87 -25.57 5.90
CA VAL A 19 -16.71 -25.38 4.45
C VAL A 19 -17.17 -23.98 4.03
N GLU A 20 -18.33 -23.52 4.51
CA GLU A 20 -18.82 -22.17 4.21
C GLU A 20 -17.86 -21.09 4.71
N THR A 21 -17.39 -21.19 5.95
CA THR A 21 -16.42 -20.24 6.51
C THR A 21 -15.09 -20.23 5.75
N PHE A 22 -14.57 -21.39 5.36
CA PHE A 22 -13.35 -21.47 4.57
C PHE A 22 -13.53 -20.85 3.18
N THR A 23 -14.66 -21.12 2.51
CA THR A 23 -14.95 -20.50 1.20
C THR A 23 -15.12 -18.98 1.29
N ALA A 24 -15.60 -18.45 2.41
CA ALA A 24 -15.68 -17.02 2.64
C ALA A 24 -14.29 -16.39 2.79
N ILE A 25 -13.40 -17.03 3.56
CA ILE A 25 -12.00 -16.61 3.73
C ILE A 25 -11.27 -16.65 2.39
N ASP A 26 -11.42 -17.73 1.61
CA ASP A 26 -10.78 -17.85 0.29
C ASP A 26 -11.16 -16.71 -0.64
N ARG A 27 -12.46 -16.37 -0.69
CA ARG A 27 -12.95 -15.24 -1.50
C ARG A 27 -12.45 -13.90 -1.02
N GLU A 28 -12.27 -13.74 0.28
CA GLU A 28 -11.79 -12.49 0.85
C GLU A 28 -10.29 -12.30 0.58
N PHE A 29 -9.52 -13.40 0.61
CA PHE A 29 -8.07 -13.42 0.39
C PHE A 29 -7.68 -13.38 -1.09
N ASP A 30 -8.39 -14.05 -1.99
CA ASP A 30 -8.13 -14.05 -3.45
C ASP A 30 -8.55 -12.73 -4.11
N LYS A 31 -7.69 -11.71 -4.00
CA LYS A 31 -7.90 -10.37 -4.59
C LYS A 31 -7.75 -10.36 -6.10
N LYS A 32 -6.93 -11.25 -6.65
CA LYS A 32 -6.73 -11.38 -8.09
C LYS A 32 -7.82 -12.20 -8.78
N HIS A 33 -8.71 -12.83 -8.02
CA HIS A 33 -9.81 -13.66 -8.51
C HIS A 33 -9.35 -14.79 -9.43
N ASN A 34 -8.19 -15.38 -9.12
CA ASN A 34 -7.58 -16.44 -9.93
C ASN A 34 -7.80 -17.85 -9.33
N GLY A 35 -8.49 -17.94 -8.19
CA GLY A 35 -8.77 -19.18 -7.48
C GLY A 35 -7.62 -19.69 -6.62
N GLN A 36 -6.56 -18.91 -6.43
CA GLN A 36 -5.41 -19.23 -5.57
C GLN A 36 -5.05 -18.01 -4.72
N ILE A 37 -4.64 -18.26 -3.48
CA ILE A 37 -4.12 -17.21 -2.60
C ILE A 37 -2.60 -17.27 -2.66
N ASP A 38 -1.97 -16.25 -3.22
CA ASP A 38 -0.52 -16.13 -3.18
C ASP A 38 -0.02 -15.56 -1.84
N LEU A 39 1.30 -15.66 -1.59
CA LEU A 39 1.89 -15.19 -0.34
C LEU A 39 1.66 -13.68 -0.11
N SER A 40 1.59 -12.88 -1.18
CA SER A 40 1.36 -11.44 -1.08
C SER A 40 -0.07 -11.15 -0.63
N GLU A 41 -1.06 -11.83 -1.21
CA GLU A 41 -2.47 -11.75 -0.83
C GLU A 41 -2.69 -12.18 0.63
N PHE A 42 -2.06 -13.29 1.03
CA PHE A 42 -2.12 -13.78 2.40
C PHE A 42 -1.54 -12.77 3.41
N LEU A 43 -0.36 -12.21 3.13
CA LEU A 43 0.28 -11.22 4.00
C LEU A 43 -0.47 -9.87 4.01
N GLN A 44 -1.13 -9.51 2.92
CA GLN A 44 -1.96 -8.31 2.88
C GLN A 44 -3.18 -8.45 3.80
N GLN A 45 -3.78 -9.63 3.86
CA GLN A 45 -4.96 -9.87 4.69
C GLN A 45 -4.66 -10.08 6.17
N LEU A 46 -3.50 -10.65 6.52
CA LEU A 46 -3.04 -10.70 7.90
C LEU A 46 -2.60 -9.35 8.46
N ARG A 47 -2.54 -8.31 7.62
CA ARG A 47 -2.14 -6.97 8.04
C ARG A 47 -3.19 -6.41 8.99
N PRO A 48 -2.80 -5.96 10.20
CA PRO A 48 -3.74 -5.27 11.06
C PRO A 48 -4.25 -4.00 10.38
N PRO A 49 -5.52 -3.61 10.64
CA PRO A 49 -6.07 -2.38 10.10
C PRO A 49 -5.21 -1.19 10.54
N MET A 50 -4.92 -0.31 9.59
CA MET A 50 -4.11 0.88 9.86
C MET A 50 -4.88 1.86 10.74
N SER A 51 -4.24 2.44 11.76
CA SER A 51 -4.87 3.45 12.62
C SER A 51 -5.30 4.69 11.80
N GLU A 52 -6.43 5.31 12.16
CA GLU A 52 -6.92 6.54 11.51
C GLU A 52 -5.86 7.65 11.46
N ARG A 53 -5.03 7.72 12.52
CA ARG A 53 -3.92 8.64 12.62
C ARG A 53 -2.93 8.47 11.46
N ARG A 54 -2.52 7.24 11.17
CA ARG A 54 -1.61 6.93 10.05
C ARG A 54 -2.28 7.17 8.71
N GLN A 55 -3.56 6.80 8.55
CA GLN A 55 -4.31 7.06 7.33
C GLN A 55 -4.37 8.56 7.02
N LYS A 56 -4.66 9.39 8.03
CA LYS A 56 -4.65 10.84 7.92
C LYS A 56 -3.27 11.39 7.60
N ALA A 57 -2.21 10.84 8.20
CA ALA A 57 -0.84 11.25 7.90
C ALA A 57 -0.46 10.94 6.44
N ILE A 58 -0.88 9.79 5.89
CA ILE A 58 -0.67 9.42 4.48
C ILE A 58 -1.44 10.38 3.57
N SER A 59 -2.73 10.60 3.84
CA SER A 59 -3.56 11.54 3.05
C SER A 59 -2.95 12.93 3.02
N ASN A 60 -2.64 13.49 4.20
CA ASN A 60 -2.04 14.81 4.31
C ASN A 60 -0.69 14.91 3.57
N LEU A 61 0.10 13.84 3.56
CA LEU A 61 1.37 13.84 2.82
C LEU A 61 1.10 13.83 1.31
N PHE A 62 0.19 12.97 0.82
CA PHE A 62 -0.20 12.92 -0.58
C PHE A 62 -0.67 14.30 -1.06
N ASP A 63 -1.62 14.90 -0.35
CA ASP A 63 -2.19 16.21 -0.67
C ASP A 63 -1.13 17.31 -0.64
N SER A 64 -0.10 17.18 0.18
CA SER A 64 0.99 18.15 0.18
C SER A 64 1.92 18.02 -1.02
N ILE A 65 1.97 16.85 -1.66
CA ILE A 65 2.86 16.55 -2.79
C ILE A 65 2.16 16.85 -4.11
N ASP A 66 0.90 16.43 -4.26
CA ASP A 66 0.03 16.73 -5.41
C ASP A 66 -0.25 18.25 -5.47
N VAL A 67 0.53 18.98 -6.26
CA VAL A 67 0.49 20.46 -6.27
C VAL A 67 -0.63 20.96 -7.19
N ASN A 68 -0.96 20.20 -8.23
CA ASN A 68 -2.00 20.52 -9.19
C ASN A 68 -3.39 19.99 -8.79
N GLU A 69 -3.48 19.23 -7.69
CA GLU A 69 -4.71 18.68 -7.11
C GLU A 69 -5.46 17.78 -8.12
N ASP A 70 -4.72 16.98 -8.90
CA ASP A 70 -5.29 16.07 -9.91
C ASP A 70 -5.40 14.61 -9.43
N ASP A 71 -5.20 14.39 -8.13
CA ASP A 71 -5.18 13.10 -7.45
C ASP A 71 -4.07 12.16 -7.94
N GLN A 72 -3.01 12.70 -8.55
CA GLN A 72 -1.84 11.97 -9.03
C GLN A 72 -0.55 12.67 -8.60
N ILE A 73 0.44 11.89 -8.16
CA ILE A 73 1.79 12.41 -7.93
C ILE A 73 2.64 12.13 -9.16
N THR A 74 3.12 13.20 -9.79
CA THR A 74 3.97 13.12 -10.98
C THR A 74 5.37 13.69 -10.72
N ILE A 75 6.26 13.53 -11.71
CA ILE A 75 7.58 14.19 -11.71
C ILE A 75 7.42 15.71 -11.63
N MET A 76 6.37 16.28 -12.24
CA MET A 76 6.15 17.73 -12.28
C MET A 76 5.83 18.26 -10.88
N ASP A 77 5.07 17.50 -10.09
CA ASP A 77 4.77 17.82 -8.69
C ASP A 77 6.05 17.84 -7.85
N LEU A 78 6.88 16.79 -7.98
CA LEU A 78 8.16 16.73 -7.29
C LEU A 78 9.09 17.87 -7.71
N LYS A 79 9.16 18.20 -9.00
CA LYS A 79 9.97 19.32 -9.49
C LYS A 79 9.49 20.66 -8.96
N THR A 80 8.18 20.86 -8.87
CA THR A 80 7.57 22.09 -8.38
C THR A 80 7.84 22.23 -6.87
N LYS A 81 7.60 21.17 -6.10
CA LYS A 81 7.78 21.15 -4.65
C LYS A 81 9.24 21.22 -4.22
N PHE A 82 10.15 20.59 -4.96
CA PHE A 82 11.58 20.50 -4.64
C PHE A 82 12.46 21.34 -5.57
N ALA A 83 11.90 22.37 -6.21
CA ALA A 83 12.60 23.21 -7.19
C ALA A 83 13.95 23.75 -6.68
N ASP A 84 14.02 24.16 -5.41
CA ASP A 84 15.25 24.68 -4.80
C ASP A 84 16.32 23.61 -4.57
N GLN A 85 15.91 22.38 -4.30
CA GLN A 85 16.78 21.25 -3.98
C GLN A 85 17.27 20.53 -5.24
N LEU A 86 16.51 20.64 -6.33
CA LEU A 86 16.77 20.00 -7.62
C LEU A 86 17.49 20.91 -8.62
N LYS A 87 18.06 22.05 -8.19
CA LYS A 87 18.83 22.93 -9.07
C LYS A 87 20.01 22.16 -9.70
N PRO A 88 20.17 22.19 -11.03
CA PRO A 88 21.29 21.53 -11.70
C PRO A 88 22.61 22.06 -11.15
N THR A 89 23.51 21.16 -10.81
CA THR A 89 24.87 21.51 -10.38
C THR A 89 25.86 21.04 -11.43
N LYS A 90 27.12 21.50 -11.37
CA LYS A 90 28.18 21.04 -12.30
C LYS A 90 28.37 19.51 -12.33
N ARG A 91 27.85 18.78 -11.33
CA ARG A 91 27.92 17.31 -11.22
C ARG A 91 26.61 16.59 -11.56
N ARG A 92 25.47 17.29 -11.68
CA ARG A 92 24.14 16.69 -11.93
C ARG A 92 23.44 17.43 -13.07
N SER A 93 23.27 16.77 -14.21
CA SER A 93 22.47 17.27 -15.33
C SER A 93 20.96 17.14 -15.02
N SER A 94 20.13 17.93 -15.72
CA SER A 94 18.67 17.84 -15.59
C SER A 94 18.14 16.46 -15.98
N GLN A 95 18.72 15.82 -17.01
CA GLN A 95 18.35 14.47 -17.45
C GLN A 95 18.53 13.44 -16.31
N ASN A 96 19.66 13.50 -15.61
CA ASN A 96 19.95 12.59 -14.51
C ASN A 96 19.00 12.80 -13.32
N ILE A 97 18.46 14.01 -13.15
CA ILE A 97 17.48 14.32 -12.11
C ILE A 97 16.13 13.71 -12.46
N ASP A 98 15.66 13.89 -13.70
CA ASP A 98 14.38 13.34 -14.17
C ASP A 98 14.35 11.82 -14.07
N ASP A 99 15.44 11.15 -14.47
CA ASP A 99 15.54 9.70 -14.41
C ASP A 99 15.60 9.21 -12.95
N ALA A 100 16.27 9.95 -12.06
CA ALA A 100 16.28 9.64 -10.63
C ALA A 100 14.89 9.81 -9.98
N LEU A 101 14.14 10.85 -10.36
CA LEU A 101 12.78 11.08 -9.87
C LEU A 101 11.82 10.01 -10.39
N ARG A 102 11.90 9.65 -11.68
CA ARG A 102 11.13 8.51 -12.24
C ARG A 102 11.42 7.22 -11.50
N HIS A 103 12.70 6.91 -11.30
CA HIS A 103 13.10 5.71 -10.58
C HIS A 103 12.61 5.72 -9.13
N PHE A 104 12.55 6.89 -8.49
CA PHE A 104 11.97 7.04 -7.17
C PHE A 104 10.46 6.79 -7.17
N LEU A 105 9.70 7.41 -8.10
CA LEU A 105 8.25 7.23 -8.22
C LEU A 105 7.87 5.77 -8.51
N ASN A 106 8.63 5.09 -9.37
CA ASN A 106 8.42 3.69 -9.72
C ASN A 106 8.53 2.72 -8.52
N LYS A 107 9.06 3.15 -7.37
CA LYS A 107 9.07 2.34 -6.14
C LYS A 107 7.70 2.23 -5.48
N PHE A 108 6.80 3.16 -5.79
CA PHE A 108 5.45 3.22 -5.23
C PHE A 108 4.40 2.64 -6.18
N ASN A 109 4.70 2.57 -7.49
CA ASN A 109 3.77 1.97 -8.43
C ASN A 109 3.54 0.48 -8.17
N THR A 110 2.36 0.02 -8.57
CA THR A 110 2.00 -1.39 -8.56
C THR A 110 2.99 -2.21 -9.39
N PRO A 111 3.41 -3.41 -8.95
CA PRO A 111 4.32 -4.25 -9.73
C PRO A 111 3.84 -4.47 -11.17
N GLY A 112 4.66 -4.11 -12.15
CA GLY A 112 4.34 -4.22 -13.57
C GLY A 112 3.74 -2.95 -14.18
N GLN A 113 3.39 -1.96 -13.37
CA GLN A 113 3.03 -0.61 -13.81
C GLN A 113 4.17 0.34 -13.44
N HIS A 114 4.83 0.91 -14.45
CA HIS A 114 5.97 1.83 -14.27
C HIS A 114 5.78 3.05 -15.16
N ASP A 115 4.62 3.68 -15.00
CA ASP A 115 4.24 4.92 -15.69
C ASP A 115 4.88 6.17 -15.07
N GLY A 116 5.44 6.05 -13.85
CA GLY A 116 6.02 7.17 -13.13
C GLY A 116 4.96 8.15 -12.62
N ILE A 117 3.72 7.68 -12.45
CA ILE A 117 2.57 8.41 -11.93
C ILE A 117 2.01 7.60 -10.77
N ILE A 118 1.89 8.19 -9.58
CA ILE A 118 1.37 7.46 -8.42
C ILE A 118 -0.02 7.99 -8.11
N ASP A 119 -1.03 7.12 -8.18
CA ASP A 119 -2.38 7.47 -7.70
C ASP A 119 -2.51 7.29 -6.17
N ARG A 120 -3.61 7.77 -5.59
CA ARG A 120 -3.86 7.65 -4.15
C ARG A 120 -3.86 6.21 -3.65
N ALA A 121 -4.39 5.27 -4.42
CA ALA A 121 -4.50 3.87 -4.02
C ALA A 121 -3.12 3.19 -4.00
N GLU A 122 -2.29 3.44 -5.01
CA GLU A 122 -0.90 2.99 -5.07
C GLU A 122 -0.10 3.57 -3.91
N PHE A 123 -0.17 4.88 -3.71
CA PHE A 123 0.53 5.55 -2.62
C PHE A 123 0.15 5.00 -1.26
N PHE A 124 -1.16 4.84 -1.02
CA PHE A 124 -1.68 4.27 0.22
C PHE A 124 -1.26 2.80 0.38
N GLY A 125 -1.31 2.02 -0.69
CA GLY A 125 -0.88 0.62 -0.71
C GLY A 125 0.57 0.45 -0.28
N SER A 126 1.49 1.23 -0.86
CA SER A 126 2.91 1.24 -0.48
C SER A 126 3.11 1.69 0.96
N CYS A 127 2.47 2.77 1.38
CA CYS A 127 2.56 3.27 2.76
C CYS A 127 1.98 2.28 3.77
N SER A 128 0.99 1.49 3.37
CA SER A 128 0.41 0.43 4.20
C SER A 128 1.36 -0.73 4.42
N MET A 129 2.18 -1.09 3.42
CA MET A 129 3.25 -2.06 3.60
C MET A 129 4.29 -1.55 4.60
N LEU A 130 4.68 -0.27 4.48
CA LEU A 130 5.62 0.36 5.43
C LEU A 130 5.02 0.46 6.84
N SER A 131 3.75 0.80 6.96
CA SER A 131 3.03 0.86 8.24
C SER A 131 3.06 -0.48 8.95
N ALA A 132 2.90 -1.59 8.23
CA ALA A 132 2.90 -2.93 8.81
C ALA A 132 4.23 -3.32 9.48
N THR A 133 5.36 -2.69 9.08
CA THR A 133 6.68 -2.98 9.66
C THR A 133 7.04 -2.08 10.85
N ILE A 134 6.23 -1.04 11.12
CA ILE A 134 6.49 -0.04 12.17
C ILE A 134 5.41 -0.12 13.26
N LYS A 135 5.84 -0.32 14.51
CA LYS A 135 4.93 -0.46 15.65
C LYS A 135 4.39 0.88 16.12
N GLU A 136 5.25 1.89 16.29
CA GLU A 136 4.87 3.18 16.88
C GLU A 136 4.38 4.19 15.82
N ASP A 137 3.19 4.76 16.01
CA ASP A 137 2.59 5.73 15.07
C ASP A 137 3.45 6.98 14.87
N ILE A 138 4.10 7.47 15.92
CA ILE A 138 4.98 8.64 15.86
C ILE A 138 6.20 8.35 14.98
N TYR A 139 6.77 7.14 15.10
CA TYR A 139 7.90 6.76 14.28
C TYR A 139 7.47 6.55 12.82
N PHE A 140 6.30 5.96 12.59
CA PHE A 140 5.73 5.87 11.25
C PHE A 140 5.55 7.25 10.61
N GLU A 141 4.95 8.22 11.31
CA GLU A 141 4.80 9.59 10.81
C GLU A 141 6.14 10.24 10.47
N HIS A 142 7.17 9.99 11.29
CA HIS A 142 8.52 10.47 11.02
C HIS A 142 9.11 9.85 9.76
N VAL A 143 9.06 8.53 9.60
CA VAL A 143 9.56 7.84 8.40
C VAL A 143 8.78 8.31 7.16
N LEU A 144 7.46 8.39 7.25
CA LEU A 144 6.57 8.80 6.18
C LEU A 144 6.93 10.21 5.65
N ARG A 145 7.14 11.18 6.55
CA ARG A 145 7.58 12.53 6.15
C ARG A 145 8.98 12.53 5.52
N SER A 146 9.89 11.69 6.03
CA SER A 146 11.24 11.58 5.52
C SER A 146 11.32 10.96 4.11
N LEU A 147 10.31 10.20 3.67
CA LEU A 147 10.27 9.62 2.31
C LEU A 147 10.34 10.69 1.21
N PHE A 148 9.77 11.86 1.46
CA PHE A 148 9.71 12.98 0.51
C PHE A 148 10.46 14.21 1.03
N ASP A 149 11.37 14.03 1.99
CA ASP A 149 12.26 15.08 2.45
C ASP A 149 13.61 14.96 1.72
N PHE A 150 13.73 15.58 0.54
CA PHE A 150 14.97 15.56 -0.27
C PHE A 150 16.08 16.46 0.29
N ARG A 151 16.12 16.69 1.60
CA ARG A 151 17.25 17.34 2.29
C ARG A 151 18.50 16.45 2.19
N LEU A 152 19.29 16.65 1.14
CA LEU A 152 20.66 16.15 0.97
C LEU A 152 21.68 17.09 1.63
#